data_AF-A0A966IXA5-F1
#
_entry.id   AF-A0A966IXA5-F1
#
_cell.length_a   1.000
_cell.length_b   1.000
_cell.length_c   1.000
_cell.angle_alpha   90.00
_cell.angle_beta   90.00
_cell.angle_gamma   90.00
#
_symmetry.space_group_name_H-M   'P 1'
#
loop_
_entity.id
_entity.type
_entity.pdbx_description
1 polymer ?
#
loop_
_entity_poly.entity_id
_entity_poly.type
_entity_poly.pdbx_seq_one_letter_code
_entity_poly.pdbx_strand_id
1 'polypeptide(L)'
;MKPPRIPKRLPKALTLSEINSLIEACGNEGISIRDRAMVELLYASGARVSEIVALDLSDLSRDEELFTLLVKGKGGKERLVPVGRYAREALDNYLVRIRPTIAREKRSSALFLNQRGERLSRQSAWKIVLDAAKRAKIESKVSPHALRHSFATHLLDGG
;
A
#
# COMPACT_ATOMS: atom_id res chain seq x y z
N MET A 1 5.06 -41.93 20.54
CA MET A 1 5.12 -40.49 20.90
C MET A 1 5.16 -39.66 19.62
N LYS A 2 4.21 -38.74 19.40
CA LYS A 2 4.29 -37.77 18.30
C LYS A 2 5.24 -36.63 18.73
N PRO A 3 6.26 -36.27 17.93
CA PRO A 3 7.14 -35.16 18.28
C PRO A 3 6.34 -33.85 18.35
N PRO A 4 6.72 -32.92 19.25
CA PRO A 4 6.03 -31.65 19.41
C PRO A 4 6.15 -30.84 18.11
N ARG A 5 5.03 -30.30 17.64
CA ARG A 5 4.99 -29.41 16.47
C ARG A 5 5.79 -28.16 16.80
N ILE A 6 6.92 -27.96 16.13
CA ILE A 6 7.69 -26.72 16.18
C ILE A 6 6.72 -25.58 15.82
N PRO A 7 6.50 -24.57 16.68
CA PRO A 7 5.68 -23.44 16.32
C PRO A 7 6.32 -22.76 15.11
N LYS A 8 5.60 -22.73 13.99
CA LYS A 8 5.98 -21.92 12.83
C LYS A 8 6.15 -20.49 13.35
N ARG A 9 7.40 -20.02 13.44
CA ARG A 9 7.71 -18.63 13.77
C ARG A 9 6.81 -17.76 12.89
N LEU A 10 5.97 -16.95 13.53
CA LEU A 10 5.22 -15.92 12.83
C LEU A 10 6.24 -15.13 12.00
N PRO A 11 5.93 -14.78 10.74
CA PRO A 11 6.85 -13.99 9.94
C PRO A 11 7.16 -12.73 10.74
N LYS A 12 8.45 -12.53 11.05
CA LYS A 12 8.92 -11.31 11.69
C LYS A 12 8.49 -10.13 10.81
N ALA A 13 8.07 -9.04 11.43
CA ALA A 13 7.88 -7.77 10.74
C ALA A 13 9.11 -7.47 9.87
N LEU A 14 8.87 -6.90 8.69
CA LEU A 14 9.93 -6.36 7.85
C LEU A 14 10.59 -5.22 8.60
N THR A 15 11.91 -5.17 8.62
CA THR A 15 12.66 -4.06 9.19
C THR A 15 12.39 -2.77 8.40
N LEU A 16 12.62 -1.61 9.02
CA LEU A 16 12.52 -0.32 8.32
C LEU A 16 13.41 -0.27 7.07
N SER A 17 14.60 -0.88 7.12
CA SER A 17 15.48 -0.97 5.95
C SER A 17 14.89 -1.81 4.83
N GLU A 18 14.24 -2.94 5.14
CA GLU A 18 13.54 -3.76 4.14
C GLU A 18 12.34 -3.01 3.54
N ILE A 19 11.59 -2.27 4.36
CA ILE A 19 10.47 -1.45 3.90
C ILE A 19 10.96 -0.36 2.93
N ASN A 20 12.02 0.36 3.29
CA ASN A 20 12.60 1.40 2.42
C ASN A 20 13.10 0.79 1.10
N SER A 21 13.84 -0.32 1.15
CA SER A 21 14.29 -1.03 -0.05
C SER A 21 13.13 -1.51 -0.93
N LEU A 22 12.02 -1.95 -0.34
CA LEU A 22 10.82 -2.36 -1.05
C LEU A 22 10.16 -1.18 -1.80
N ILE A 23 10.03 -0.03 -1.13
CA ILE A 23 9.48 1.20 -1.68
C ILE A 23 10.36 1.70 -2.83
N GLU A 24 11.67 1.78 -2.63
CA GLU A 24 12.61 2.21 -3.67
C GLU A 24 12.59 1.27 -4.88
N ALA A 25 12.49 -0.04 -4.65
CA ALA A 25 12.39 -1.03 -5.72
C ALA A 25 11.09 -0.95 -6.53
N CYS A 26 10.09 -0.16 -6.11
CA CYS A 26 8.95 0.16 -6.98
C CYS A 26 9.36 1.09 -8.14
N GLY A 27 10.44 1.85 -8.01
CA GLY A 27 10.88 2.86 -8.97
C GLY A 27 10.11 4.16 -8.89
N ASN A 28 10.49 5.14 -9.71
CA ASN A 28 9.97 6.51 -9.70
C ASN A 28 9.61 7.04 -11.11
N GLU A 29 9.38 6.14 -12.08
CA GLU A 29 9.14 6.49 -13.48
C GLU A 29 7.89 5.80 -14.06
N GLY A 30 7.16 6.51 -14.93
CA GLY A 30 5.99 5.96 -15.60
C GLY A 30 4.99 5.30 -14.63
N ILE A 31 4.52 4.10 -14.96
CA ILE A 31 3.54 3.37 -14.14
C ILE A 31 4.07 3.01 -12.74
N SER A 32 5.38 2.98 -12.56
CA SER A 32 6.03 2.58 -11.33
C SER A 32 5.77 3.58 -10.19
N ILE A 33 5.46 4.84 -10.52
CA ILE A 33 5.02 5.86 -9.55
C ILE A 33 3.70 5.45 -8.88
N ARG A 34 2.76 4.83 -9.63
CA ARG A 34 1.53 4.26 -9.05
C ARG A 34 1.88 3.17 -8.05
N ASP A 35 2.78 2.28 -8.44
CA ASP A 35 3.16 1.12 -7.64
C ASP A 35 3.79 1.56 -6.32
N ARG A 36 4.72 2.54 -6.39
CA ARG A 36 5.31 3.18 -5.22
C ARG A 36 4.25 3.81 -4.33
N ALA A 37 3.36 4.64 -4.87
CA ALA A 37 2.27 5.25 -4.12
C ALA A 37 1.37 4.22 -3.42
N MET A 38 1.06 3.11 -4.08
CA MET A 38 0.23 2.05 -3.52
C MET A 38 0.95 1.30 -2.38
N VAL A 39 2.24 0.98 -2.54
CA VAL A 39 3.04 0.31 -1.50
C VAL A 39 3.26 1.22 -0.30
N GLU A 40 3.57 2.49 -0.54
CA GLU A 40 3.71 3.51 0.50
C GLU A 40 2.42 3.65 1.32
N LEU A 41 1.26 3.73 0.65
CA LEU A 41 -0.03 3.86 1.31
C LEU A 41 -0.42 2.60 2.09
N LEU A 42 -0.10 1.41 1.56
CA LEU A 42 -0.30 0.14 2.27
C LEU A 42 0.48 0.11 3.58
N TYR A 43 1.74 0.54 3.55
CA TYR A 43 2.58 0.62 4.73
C TYR A 43 2.06 1.68 5.70
N ALA A 44 1.93 2.93 5.26
CA ALA A 44 1.61 4.07 6.13
C ALA A 44 0.22 4.02 6.79
N SER A 45 -0.73 3.29 6.21
CA SER A 45 -2.11 3.21 6.73
C SER A 45 -2.40 1.95 7.55
N GLY A 46 -1.55 0.92 7.45
CA GLY A 46 -1.86 -0.42 7.94
C GLY A 46 -3.16 -1.01 7.37
N ALA A 47 -3.73 -0.46 6.30
CA ALA A 47 -4.99 -0.94 5.73
C ALA A 47 -4.80 -2.29 5.01
N ARG A 48 -5.90 -3.02 4.82
CA ARG A 48 -5.85 -4.26 4.01
C ARG A 48 -5.67 -3.89 2.54
N VAL A 49 -5.04 -4.76 1.76
CA VAL A 49 -4.94 -4.55 0.30
C VAL A 49 -6.30 -4.39 -0.38
N SER A 50 -7.32 -5.12 0.09
CA SER A 50 -8.69 -4.96 -0.42
C SER A 50 -9.29 -3.60 -0.10
N GLU A 51 -8.92 -3.01 1.04
CA GLU A 51 -9.36 -1.67 1.45
C GLU A 51 -8.67 -0.61 0.58
N ILE A 52 -7.34 -0.72 0.36
CA ILE A 52 -6.58 0.21 -0.48
C ILE A 52 -7.07 0.22 -1.93
N VAL A 53 -7.27 -0.95 -2.54
CA VAL A 53 -7.73 -1.00 -3.94
C VAL A 53 -9.21 -0.60 -4.10
N ALA A 54 -9.97 -0.55 -3.01
CA ALA A 54 -11.37 -0.13 -3.00
C ALA A 54 -11.55 1.39 -2.84
N LEU A 55 -10.50 2.14 -2.50
CA LEU A 55 -10.56 3.60 -2.35
C LEU A 55 -11.00 4.28 -3.65
N ASP A 56 -11.84 5.30 -3.50
CA ASP A 56 -12.16 6.30 -4.52
C ASP A 56 -11.42 7.62 -4.23
N LEU A 57 -11.36 8.49 -5.22
CA LEU A 57 -10.82 9.85 -5.05
C LEU A 57 -11.54 10.63 -3.93
N SER A 58 -12.84 10.40 -3.76
CA SER A 58 -13.66 11.04 -2.72
C SER A 58 -13.35 10.55 -1.30
N ASP A 59 -12.66 9.41 -1.16
CA ASP A 59 -12.24 8.89 0.14
C ASP A 59 -10.94 9.57 0.63
N LEU A 60 -10.33 10.45 -0.19
CA LEU A 60 -9.20 11.29 0.21
C LEU A 60 -9.72 12.61 0.78
N SER A 61 -9.35 12.91 2.03
CA SER A 61 -9.55 14.25 2.59
C SER A 61 -8.21 14.96 2.78
N ARG A 62 -8.13 16.17 2.24
CA ARG A 62 -6.98 17.07 2.30
C ARG A 62 -7.41 18.30 3.08
N ASP A 63 -7.12 18.30 4.37
CA ASP A 63 -7.14 19.53 5.16
C ASP A 63 -5.74 20.14 5.17
N GLU A 64 -5.61 21.43 5.48
CA GLU A 64 -4.33 22.16 5.49
C GLU A 64 -3.32 21.48 6.44
N GLU A 65 -3.80 20.91 7.55
CA GLU A 65 -2.95 20.26 8.56
C GLU A 65 -2.92 18.72 8.44
N LEU A 66 -3.95 18.09 7.86
CA LEU A 66 -4.16 16.65 7.94
C LEU A 66 -4.57 16.03 6.61
N PHE A 67 -3.79 15.06 6.14
CA PHE A 67 -4.18 14.19 5.04
C PHE A 67 -4.76 12.89 5.61
N THR A 68 -6.00 12.56 5.28
CA THR A 68 -6.68 11.36 5.80
C THR A 68 -7.33 10.54 4.69
N LEU A 69 -7.44 9.22 4.94
CA LEU A 69 -8.19 8.27 4.11
C LEU A 69 -9.43 7.82 4.87
N LEU A 70 -10.59 7.84 4.20
CA LEU A 70 -11.78 7.17 4.68
C LEU A 70 -11.75 5.69 4.27
N VAL A 71 -11.35 4.81 5.20
CA VAL A 71 -11.23 3.38 4.92
C VAL A 71 -12.46 2.62 5.40
N LYS A 72 -13.11 1.92 4.46
CA LYS A 72 -14.31 1.11 4.71
C LYS A 72 -13.92 -0.33 5.03
N GLY A 73 -14.16 -0.75 6.27
CA GLY A 73 -13.87 -2.08 6.80
C GLY A 73 -15.03 -3.07 6.68
N LYS A 74 -14.89 -4.22 7.34
CA LYS A 74 -15.93 -5.26 7.37
C LYS A 74 -17.21 -4.72 8.04
N GLY A 75 -18.35 -5.02 7.42
CA GLY A 75 -19.67 -4.61 7.92
C GLY A 75 -20.01 -3.14 7.69
N GLY A 76 -19.34 -2.48 6.73
CA GLY A 76 -19.61 -1.07 6.39
C GLY A 76 -19.06 -0.07 7.40
N LYS A 77 -18.27 -0.52 8.38
CA LYS A 77 -17.65 0.38 9.36
C LYS A 77 -16.57 1.22 8.70
N GLU A 78 -16.67 2.53 8.84
CA GLU A 78 -15.70 3.48 8.30
C GLU A 78 -14.73 3.93 9.39
N ARG A 79 -13.50 4.27 9.00
CA ARG A 79 -12.52 4.90 9.88
C ARG A 79 -11.68 5.90 9.08
N LEU A 80 -11.34 7.01 9.71
CA LEU A 80 -10.33 7.92 9.18
C LEU A 80 -8.95 7.41 9.53
N VAL A 81 -8.06 7.34 8.54
CA VAL A 81 -6.68 6.92 8.72
C VAL A 81 -5.77 8.10 8.34
N PRO A 82 -5.00 8.67 9.27
CA PRO A 82 -4.03 9.70 8.94
C PRO A 82 -2.92 9.12 8.07
N VAL A 83 -2.47 9.90 7.09
CA VAL A 83 -1.42 9.51 6.15
C VAL A 83 -0.20 10.41 6.38
N GLY A 84 0.94 9.79 6.66
CA GLY A 84 2.19 10.50 6.85
C GLY A 84 2.72 11.17 5.58
N ARG A 85 3.70 12.06 5.75
CA ARG A 85 4.29 12.87 4.66
C ARG A 85 4.73 12.04 3.45
N TYR A 86 5.45 10.93 3.66
CA TYR A 86 5.98 10.11 2.55
C TYR A 86 4.87 9.50 1.68
N ALA A 87 3.83 8.95 2.30
CA ALA A 87 2.67 8.41 1.60
C ALA A 87 1.87 9.50 0.87
N ARG A 88 1.73 10.69 1.46
CA ARG A 88 1.12 11.85 0.80
C ARG A 88 1.91 12.24 -0.46
N GLU A 89 3.22 12.38 -0.34
CA GLU A 89 4.09 12.77 -1.46
C GLU A 89 4.06 11.74 -2.61
N ALA A 90 4.14 10.45 -2.29
CA ALA A 90 4.04 9.40 -3.30
C ALA A 90 2.66 9.42 -3.99
N LEU A 91 1.60 9.64 -3.22
CA LEU A 91 0.24 9.72 -3.75
C LEU A 91 0.03 10.96 -4.63
N ASP A 92 0.54 12.12 -4.24
CA ASP A 92 0.49 13.35 -5.04
C ASP A 92 1.25 13.18 -6.37
N ASN A 93 2.43 12.58 -6.34
CA ASN A 93 3.17 12.23 -7.56
C ASN A 93 2.35 11.36 -8.51
N TYR A 94 1.68 10.33 -7.99
CA TYR A 94 0.81 9.48 -8.79
C TYR A 94 -0.40 10.23 -9.35
N LEU A 95 -1.10 11.01 -8.49
CA LEU A 95 -2.31 11.73 -8.85
C LEU A 95 -2.09 12.83 -9.89
N VAL A 96 -0.91 13.45 -9.91
CA VAL A 96 -0.56 14.50 -10.87
C VAL A 96 0.04 13.92 -12.14
N ARG A 97 1.01 13.00 -12.02
CA ARG A 97 1.85 12.61 -13.16
C ARG A 97 1.29 11.45 -13.96
N ILE A 98 0.56 10.53 -13.31
CA ILE A 98 0.23 9.22 -13.89
C ILE A 98 -1.27 8.97 -13.98
N ARG A 99 -2.02 9.17 -12.90
CA ARG A 99 -3.46 8.88 -12.90
C ARG A 99 -4.21 9.61 -14.02
N PRO A 100 -3.95 10.91 -14.33
CA PRO A 100 -4.68 11.62 -15.37
C PRO A 100 -4.45 11.08 -16.76
N THR A 101 -3.28 10.48 -17.04
CA THR A 101 -2.97 9.90 -18.36
C THR A 101 -3.67 8.56 -18.56
N ILE A 102 -3.79 7.77 -17.50
CA ILE A 102 -4.45 6.45 -17.50
C ILE A 102 -5.98 6.57 -17.46
N ALA A 103 -6.51 7.59 -16.79
CA ALA A 103 -7.95 7.81 -16.65
C ALA A 103 -8.62 8.42 -17.90
N ARG A 104 -7.86 8.83 -18.93
CA ARG A 104 -8.39 9.61 -20.06
C ARG A 104 -9.60 8.99 -20.74
N GLU A 105 -9.62 7.67 -20.90
CA GLU A 105 -10.68 6.96 -21.61
C GLU A 105 -11.86 6.56 -20.71
N LYS A 106 -11.64 6.51 -19.39
CA LYS A 106 -12.62 6.01 -18.42
C LYS A 106 -12.74 7.00 -17.27
N ARG A 107 -13.95 7.55 -17.06
CA ARG A 107 -14.30 8.37 -15.88
C ARG A 107 -14.38 7.51 -14.61
N SER A 108 -13.26 6.92 -14.20
CA SER A 108 -13.18 6.08 -13.01
C SER A 108 -13.02 6.94 -11.75
N SER A 109 -13.85 6.67 -10.74
CA SER A 109 -13.71 7.24 -9.39
C SER A 109 -12.55 6.60 -8.62
N ALA A 110 -12.12 5.40 -9.02
CA ALA A 110 -11.16 4.60 -8.27
C ALA A 110 -9.81 5.32 -8.11
N LEU A 111 -9.26 5.30 -6.90
CA LEU A 111 -7.99 5.94 -6.62
C LEU A 111 -6.86 5.30 -7.45
N PHE A 112 -6.66 4.00 -7.31
CA PHE A 112 -5.65 3.25 -8.03
C PHE A 112 -6.22 2.58 -9.29
N LEU A 113 -5.60 2.86 -10.43
CA LEU A 113 -5.99 2.32 -11.73
C LEU A 113 -4.97 1.31 -12.28
N ASN A 114 -5.46 0.31 -13.01
CA ASN A 114 -4.64 -0.50 -13.90
C ASN A 114 -4.28 0.32 -15.16
N GLN A 115 -3.39 -0.19 -16.02
CA GLN A 115 -2.96 0.52 -17.23
C GLN A 115 -4.09 0.75 -18.26
N ARG A 116 -5.25 0.10 -18.10
CA ARG A 116 -6.44 0.25 -18.96
C ARG A 116 -7.49 1.22 -18.37
N GLY A 117 -7.14 1.99 -17.33
CA GLY A 117 -8.05 2.95 -16.70
C GLY A 117 -9.12 2.34 -15.79
N GLU A 118 -9.01 1.06 -15.43
CA GLU A 118 -9.97 0.38 -14.55
C GLU A 118 -9.42 0.29 -13.13
N ARG A 119 -10.29 0.08 -12.13
CA ARG A 119 -9.87 -0.13 -10.74
C ARG A 119 -8.81 -1.24 -10.68
N LEU A 120 -7.71 -0.95 -9.98
CA LEU A 120 -6.65 -1.93 -9.75
C LEU A 120 -7.22 -3.13 -8.97
N SER A 121 -6.98 -4.35 -9.44
CA SER A 121 -7.47 -5.54 -8.75
C SER A 121 -6.60 -5.90 -7.54
N ARG A 122 -7.19 -6.57 -6.55
CA ARG A 122 -6.46 -7.11 -5.38
C ARG A 122 -5.27 -7.99 -5.80
N GLN A 123 -5.47 -8.81 -6.83
CA GLN A 123 -4.43 -9.70 -7.36
C GLN A 123 -3.28 -8.90 -7.98
N SER A 124 -3.59 -7.83 -8.73
CA SER A 124 -2.56 -6.96 -9.32
C SER A 124 -1.78 -6.21 -8.24
N ALA A 125 -2.46 -5.66 -7.23
CA ALA A 125 -1.82 -5.03 -6.08
C ALA A 125 -0.90 -6.00 -5.32
N TRP A 126 -1.32 -7.25 -5.15
CA TRP A 126 -0.48 -8.28 -4.56
C TRP A 126 0.77 -8.55 -5.41
N LYS A 127 0.59 -8.67 -6.73
CA LYS A 127 1.71 -8.89 -7.66
C LYS A 127 2.71 -7.74 -7.61
N ILE A 128 2.26 -6.49 -7.57
CA ILE A 128 3.12 -5.31 -7.43
C ILE A 128 4.02 -5.42 -6.19
N VAL A 129 3.45 -5.77 -5.04
CA VAL A 129 4.21 -5.94 -3.78
C VAL A 129 5.26 -7.06 -3.92
N LEU A 130 4.88 -8.20 -4.50
CA LEU A 130 5.82 -9.31 -4.69
C LEU A 130 6.94 -8.98 -5.69
N ASP A 131 6.60 -8.32 -6.80
CA ASP A 131 7.56 -7.93 -7.82
C ASP A 131 8.54 -6.89 -7.27
N ALA A 132 8.07 -5.94 -6.46
CA ALA A 132 8.92 -5.00 -5.74
C ALA A 132 9.85 -5.72 -4.74
N ALA A 133 9.34 -6.68 -3.97
CA ALA A 133 10.14 -7.45 -3.02
C ALA A 133 11.24 -8.25 -3.71
N LYS A 134 10.91 -8.85 -4.86
CA LYS A 134 11.87 -9.58 -5.70
C LYS A 134 12.96 -8.66 -6.22
N ARG A 135 12.60 -7.44 -6.68
CA ARG A 135 13.58 -6.44 -7.15
C ARG A 135 14.46 -5.93 -6.01
N ALA A 136 13.90 -5.75 -4.82
CA ALA A 136 14.62 -5.37 -3.60
C ALA A 136 15.50 -6.49 -3.02
N LYS A 137 15.44 -7.70 -3.59
CA LYS A 137 16.16 -8.90 -3.12
C LYS A 137 15.89 -9.21 -1.63
N ILE A 138 14.65 -8.99 -1.19
CA ILE A 138 14.23 -9.29 0.18
C ILE A 138 13.99 -10.81 0.30
N GLU A 139 14.78 -11.47 1.13
CA GLU A 139 14.70 -12.92 1.35
C GLU A 139 13.54 -13.33 2.27
N SER A 140 13.07 -12.39 3.10
CA SER A 140 11.95 -12.60 4.01
C SER A 140 10.62 -12.67 3.25
N LYS A 141 9.60 -13.28 3.88
CA LYS A 141 8.30 -13.48 3.24
C LYS A 141 7.51 -12.16 3.15
N VAL A 142 7.63 -11.47 2.02
CA VAL A 142 6.88 -10.24 1.76
C VAL A 142 5.45 -10.53 1.26
N SER A 143 4.49 -9.78 1.79
CA SER A 143 3.10 -9.74 1.31
C SER A 143 2.41 -8.47 1.82
N PRO A 144 1.24 -8.07 1.27
CA PRO A 144 0.47 -6.96 1.84
C PRO A 144 0.09 -7.15 3.32
N HIS A 145 -0.09 -8.40 3.78
CA HIS A 145 -0.33 -8.68 5.19
C HIS A 145 0.94 -8.47 6.03
N ALA A 146 2.12 -8.80 5.50
CA ALA A 146 3.40 -8.55 6.17
C ALA A 146 3.67 -7.05 6.30
N LEU A 147 3.37 -6.26 5.26
CA LEU A 147 3.42 -4.78 5.30
C LEU A 147 2.54 -4.21 6.41
N ARG A 148 1.27 -4.63 6.47
CA ARG A 148 0.34 -4.24 7.53
C ARG A 148 0.84 -4.62 8.93
N HIS A 149 1.40 -5.82 9.08
CA HIS A 149 1.96 -6.26 10.36
C HIS A 149 3.16 -5.38 10.75
N SER A 150 4.03 -5.09 9.80
CA SER A 150 5.22 -4.26 10.01
C SER A 150 4.85 -2.84 10.42
N PHE A 151 3.82 -2.25 9.82
CA PHE A 151 3.26 -0.97 10.27
C PHE A 151 2.85 -1.01 11.75
N ALA A 152 2.08 -2.02 12.15
CA ALA A 152 1.61 -2.15 13.54
C ALA A 152 2.79 -2.31 14.52
N THR A 153 3.81 -3.11 14.15
CA THR A 153 5.02 -3.27 14.96
C THR A 153 5.80 -1.97 15.06
N HIS A 154 6.08 -1.30 13.93
CA HIS A 154 6.85 -0.05 13.93
C HIS A 154 6.13 1.11 14.60
N LEU A 155 4.79 1.13 14.58
CA LEU A 155 4.01 2.12 15.33
C LEU A 155 4.14 1.92 16.85
N LEU A 156 4.22 0.67 17.31
CA LEU A 156 4.40 0.35 18.73
C LEU A 156 5.84 0.58 19.20
N ASP A 157 6.83 0.31 18.34
CA ASP A 157 8.24 0.49 18.66
C ASP A 157 8.71 1.95 18.54
N GLY A 158 7.98 2.79 17.80
CA GLY A 158 8.29 4.20 17.54
C GLY A 158 7.37 5.21 18.22
N GLY A 159 6.61 4.77 19.24
CA GLY A 159 5.74 5.59 20.08
C GLY A 159 6.41 6.05 21.36
#